data_AF-A0A7C5H8D7-F1
#
_entry.id   AF-A0A7C5H8D7-F1
#
_cell.length_a   1.000
_cell.length_b   1.000
_cell.length_c   1.000
_cell.angle_alpha   90.00
_cell.angle_beta   90.00
_cell.angle_gamma   90.00
#
_symmetry.space_group_name_H-M   'P 1'
#
loop_
_entity.id
_entity.type
_entity.pdbx_description
1 polymer ?
#
loop_
_entity_poly.entity_id
_entity_poly.type
_entity_poly.pdbx_seq_one_letter_code
_entity_poly.pdbx_strand_id
1 'polypeptide(L)'
;MQKYDDTKNKNGMKVIFMIAQMMVLSIVYIFVYTSIKAVQYAIEQFDISPIMYFPVLVAMVIFPILLYKYRQMFNAGKMLVATVWMMGTASLTIVLLYVYIVQVTH
;
A
#
# COMPACT_ATOMS: atom_id res chain seq x y z
N MET A 1 39.03 -2.15 -12.74
CA MET A 1 37.67 -1.64 -12.45
C MET A 1 36.96 -2.69 -11.60
N GLN A 2 36.76 -2.40 -10.31
CA GLN A 2 36.51 -3.38 -9.25
C GLN A 2 35.07 -3.92 -9.25
N LYS A 3 34.94 -5.22 -9.55
CA LYS A 3 33.69 -6.01 -9.45
C LYS A 3 33.23 -6.28 -8.00
N TYR A 4 33.98 -5.78 -7.02
CA TYR A 4 33.85 -6.12 -5.59
C TYR A 4 32.84 -5.24 -4.83
N ASP A 5 32.35 -4.15 -5.43
CA ASP A 5 31.43 -3.20 -4.77
C ASP A 5 29.96 -3.36 -5.20
N ASP A 6 29.72 -3.71 -6.48
CA ASP A 6 28.36 -3.73 -7.05
C ASP A 6 27.41 -4.75 -6.41
N THR A 7 27.93 -5.91 -6.00
CA THR A 7 27.09 -6.97 -5.42
C THR A 7 26.67 -6.64 -3.99
N LYS A 8 27.59 -6.06 -3.20
CA LYS A 8 27.32 -5.63 -1.82
C LYS A 8 26.35 -4.45 -1.83
N ASN A 9 26.54 -3.49 -2.75
CA ASN A 9 25.65 -2.36 -2.95
C ASN A 9 24.23 -2.81 -3.38
N LYS A 10 24.14 -3.76 -4.32
CA LYS A 10 22.84 -4.32 -4.78
C LYS A 10 22.07 -5.03 -3.67
N ASN A 11 22.76 -5.75 -2.78
CA ASN A 11 22.12 -6.38 -1.63
C ASN A 11 21.69 -5.37 -0.58
N GLY A 12 22.50 -4.34 -0.31
CA GLY A 12 22.13 -3.22 0.57
C GLY A 12 20.86 -2.51 0.09
N MET A 13 20.79 -2.19 -1.21
CA MET A 13 19.62 -1.56 -1.81
C MET A 13 18.35 -2.42 -1.72
N LYS A 14 18.46 -3.75 -1.84
CA LYS A 14 17.31 -4.65 -1.63
C LYS A 14 16.78 -4.59 -0.20
N VAL A 15 17.67 -4.58 0.78
CA VAL A 15 17.28 -4.50 2.20
C VAL A 15 16.58 -3.18 2.48
N ILE A 16 17.16 -2.06 2.01
CA ILE A 16 16.54 -0.73 2.14
C ILE A 16 15.15 -0.70 1.49
N PHE A 17 15.02 -1.25 0.28
CA PHE A 17 13.73 -1.33 -0.40
C PHE A 17 12.70 -2.16 0.38
N MET A 18 13.10 -3.29 0.98
CA MET A 18 12.20 -4.09 1.82
C MET A 18 11.76 -3.33 3.08
N ILE A 19 12.66 -2.60 3.74
CA ILE A 19 12.32 -1.76 4.89
C ILE A 19 11.32 -0.68 4.46
N ALA A 20 11.58 0.01 3.34
CA ALA A 20 10.66 0.99 2.78
C ALA A 20 9.29 0.38 2.45
N GLN A 21 9.28 -0.81 1.86
CA GLN A 21 8.06 -1.55 1.53
C GLN A 21 7.24 -1.89 2.79
N MET A 22 7.90 -2.27 3.89
CA MET A 22 7.24 -2.51 5.17
C MET A 22 6.68 -1.22 5.78
N MET A 23 7.41 -0.10 5.72
CA MET A 23 6.90 1.20 6.19
C MET A 23 5.67 1.64 5.39
N VAL A 24 5.72 1.54 4.07
CA VAL A 24 4.61 1.87 3.17
C VAL A 24 3.39 1.00 3.46
N LEU A 25 3.58 -0.31 3.66
CA LEU A 25 2.51 -1.22 4.05
C LEU A 25 1.84 -0.79 5.34
N SER A 26 2.62 -0.49 6.38
CA SER A 26 2.11 -0.03 7.67
C SER A 26 1.31 1.25 7.55
N ILE A 27 1.80 2.23 6.77
CA ILE A 27 1.08 3.50 6.55
C ILE A 27 -0.27 3.23 5.89
N VAL A 28 -0.31 2.48 4.78
CA VAL A 28 -1.57 2.16 4.10
C VAL A 28 -2.52 1.38 5.00
N TYR A 29 -2.00 0.47 5.84
CA TYR A 29 -2.83 -0.31 6.75
C TYR A 29 -3.42 0.51 7.90
N ILE A 30 -2.76 1.57 8.35
CA ILE A 30 -3.38 2.54 9.26
C ILE A 30 -4.61 3.16 8.61
N PHE A 31 -4.53 3.56 7.34
CA PHE A 31 -5.68 4.09 6.60
C PHE A 31 -6.77 3.04 6.37
N VAL A 32 -6.41 1.80 6.02
CA VAL A 32 -7.38 0.70 5.91
C VAL A 32 -8.11 0.51 7.24
N TYR A 33 -7.40 0.49 8.36
CA TYR A 33 -8.00 0.34 9.69
C TYR A 33 -8.95 1.50 10.03
N THR A 34 -8.54 2.75 9.79
CA THR A 34 -9.42 3.90 10.03
C THR A 34 -10.64 3.88 9.10
N SER A 35 -10.50 3.43 7.85
CA SER A 35 -11.62 3.20 6.94
C SER A 35 -12.60 2.16 7.46
N ILE A 36 -12.11 1.03 8.00
CA ILE A 36 -12.98 -0.01 8.59
C ILE A 36 -13.79 0.59 9.74
N LYS A 37 -13.16 1.39 10.61
CA LYS A 37 -13.85 2.05 11.72
C LYS A 37 -14.87 3.09 11.27
N ALA A 38 -14.56 3.87 10.24
CA ALA A 38 -15.50 4.83 9.68
C ALA A 38 -16.73 4.16 9.05
N VAL A 39 -16.52 3.07 8.29
CA VAL A 39 -17.64 2.28 7.72
C VAL A 39 -18.46 1.63 8.82
N GLN A 40 -17.82 1.09 9.86
CA GLN A 40 -18.52 0.54 11.02
C GLN A 40 -19.45 1.57 11.66
N TYR A 41 -18.92 2.77 11.94
CA TYR A 41 -19.71 3.86 12.50
C TYR A 41 -20.89 4.24 11.59
N ALA A 42 -20.68 4.31 10.28
CA ALA A 42 -21.74 4.66 9.35
C ALA A 42 -22.84 3.59 9.28
N ILE A 43 -22.50 2.29 9.33
CA ILE A 43 -23.47 1.19 9.39
C ILE A 43 -24.31 1.30 10.68
N GLU A 44 -23.66 1.51 11.82
CA GLU A 44 -24.35 1.61 13.12
C GLU A 44 -25.25 2.86 13.21
N GLN A 45 -24.83 3.98 12.62
CA GLN A 45 -25.53 5.27 12.70
C GLN A 45 -26.64 5.42 11.66
N PHE A 46 -26.42 4.92 10.44
CA PHE A 46 -27.27 5.19 9.27
C PHE A 46 -27.93 3.92 8.68
N ASP A 47 -27.78 2.76 9.34
CA ASP A 47 -28.32 1.45 8.93
C ASP A 47 -27.99 1.09 7.46
N ILE A 48 -26.82 1.53 6.99
CA ILE A 48 -26.35 1.24 5.63
C ILE A 48 -25.87 -0.21 5.51
N SER A 49 -25.91 -0.73 4.28
CA SER A 49 -25.55 -2.12 4.01
C SER A 49 -24.08 -2.44 4.36
N PRO A 50 -23.79 -3.62 4.97
CA PRO A 50 -22.43 -4.09 5.22
C PRO A 50 -21.55 -4.25 3.98
N ILE A 51 -22.14 -4.23 2.77
CA ILE A 51 -21.39 -4.23 1.51
C ILE A 51 -20.41 -3.04 1.40
N MET A 52 -20.61 -2.00 2.20
CA MET A 52 -19.72 -0.83 2.30
C MET A 52 -18.33 -1.19 2.85
N TYR A 53 -18.12 -2.37 3.46
CA TYR A 53 -16.75 -2.81 3.74
C TYR A 53 -15.95 -3.20 2.49
N PHE A 54 -16.63 -3.48 1.37
CA PHE A 54 -16.01 -4.06 0.19
C PHE A 54 -14.82 -3.25 -0.34
N PRO A 55 -14.91 -1.92 -0.58
CA PRO A 55 -13.77 -1.15 -1.09
C PRO A 55 -12.55 -1.20 -0.16
N VAL A 56 -12.79 -1.24 1.15
CA VAL A 56 -11.73 -1.29 2.17
C VAL A 56 -11.05 -2.66 2.19
N LEU A 57 -11.83 -3.74 2.10
CA LEU A 57 -11.30 -5.11 2.00
C LEU A 57 -10.52 -5.33 0.70
N VAL A 58 -10.99 -4.75 -0.40
CA VAL A 58 -10.27 -4.77 -1.68
C VAL A 58 -8.90 -4.13 -1.53
N ALA A 59 -8.80 -2.95 -0.90
CA ALA A 59 -7.51 -2.30 -0.64
C ALA A 59 -6.61 -3.16 0.27
N MET A 60 -7.18 -3.78 1.31
CA MET A 60 -6.44 -4.67 2.23
C MET A 60 -5.80 -5.87 1.51
N VAL A 61 -6.48 -6.46 0.53
CA VAL A 61 -5.98 -7.64 -0.18
C VAL A 61 -5.09 -7.26 -1.37
N ILE A 62 -5.50 -6.26 -2.16
CA ILE A 62 -4.78 -5.89 -3.38
C ILE A 62 -3.44 -5.24 -3.06
N PHE A 63 -3.35 -4.43 -2.01
CA PHE A 63 -2.13 -3.66 -1.74
C PHE A 63 -0.90 -4.56 -1.47
N PRO A 64 -0.96 -5.61 -0.62
CA PRO A 64 0.13 -6.57 -0.48
C PRO A 64 0.54 -7.26 -1.78
N ILE A 65 -0.43 -7.59 -2.64
CA ILE A 65 -0.18 -8.21 -3.95
C ILE A 65 0.62 -7.25 -4.85
N LEU A 66 0.26 -5.97 -4.86
CA LEU A 66 1.00 -4.94 -5.60
C LEU A 66 2.44 -4.80 -5.07
N LEU A 67 2.62 -4.74 -3.75
CA LEU A 67 3.95 -4.66 -3.15
C LEU A 67 4.82 -5.88 -3.51
N TYR A 68 4.23 -7.07 -3.59
CA TYR A 68 4.93 -8.27 -4.06
C TYR A 68 5.37 -8.13 -5.53
N LYS A 69 4.51 -7.63 -6.41
CA LYS A 69 4.86 -7.35 -7.82
C LYS A 69 5.98 -6.30 -7.93
N TYR A 70 5.97 -5.25 -7.12
CA TYR A 70 7.03 -4.24 -7.12
C TYR A 70 8.36 -4.81 -6.62
N ARG A 71 8.33 -5.71 -5.64
CA ARG A 71 9.53 -6.44 -5.21
C ARG A 71 10.12 -7.29 -6.33
N GLN A 72 9.28 -8.00 -7.10
CA GLN A 72 9.75 -8.74 -8.27
C GLN A 72 10.39 -7.80 -9.31
N MET A 73 9.75 -6.66 -9.58
CA MET A 73 10.26 -5.64 -10.51
C MET A 73 11.60 -5.04 -10.04
N PHE A 74 11.74 -4.76 -8.75
CA PHE A 74 12.97 -4.27 -8.14
C PHE A 74 14.10 -5.30 -8.28
N ASN A 75 13.81 -6.57 -8.00
CA ASN A 75 14.77 -7.66 -8.13
C ASN A 75 15.18 -7.93 -9.58
N ALA A 76 14.32 -7.63 -10.55
CA ALA A 76 14.62 -7.68 -11.99
C ALA A 76 15.50 -6.50 -12.47
N GLY A 77 15.95 -5.62 -11.58
CA GLY A 77 16.83 -4.49 -11.89
C GLY A 77 16.12 -3.20 -12.26
N LYS A 78 14.77 -3.20 -12.34
CA LYS A 78 13.96 -1.99 -12.60
C LYS A 78 13.68 -1.22 -11.31
N MET A 79 14.73 -0.89 -10.57
CA MET A 79 14.65 -0.38 -9.19
C MET A 79 13.87 0.93 -9.08
N LEU A 80 14.21 1.93 -9.89
CA LEU A 80 13.54 3.24 -9.88
C LEU A 80 12.04 3.11 -10.19
N VAL A 81 11.72 2.33 -11.22
CA VAL A 81 10.34 2.10 -11.65
C VAL A 81 9.54 1.40 -10.54
N ALA A 82 10.11 0.38 -9.90
CA ALA A 82 9.48 -0.29 -8.77
C ALA A 82 9.20 0.65 -7.59
N THR A 83 10.15 1.52 -7.24
CA THR A 83 9.97 2.50 -6.17
C THR A 83 8.90 3.54 -6.50
N VAL A 84 8.91 4.08 -7.72
CA VAL A 84 7.90 5.06 -8.16
C VAL A 84 6.50 4.45 -8.14
N TRP A 85 6.33 3.22 -8.65
CA TRP A 85 5.02 2.55 -8.62
C TRP A 85 4.56 2.19 -7.21
N MET A 86 5.48 1.79 -6.34
CA MET A 86 5.15 1.54 -4.92
C MET A 86 4.62 2.81 -4.26
N MET A 87 5.31 3.94 -4.41
CA MET A 87 4.88 5.21 -3.82
C MET A 87 3.59 5.74 -4.48
N GLY A 88 3.48 5.66 -5.80
CA GLY A 88 2.32 6.12 -6.54
C GLY A 88 1.05 5.36 -6.19
N THR A 89 1.11 4.03 -6.10
CA THR A 89 -0.04 3.22 -5.71
C THR A 89 -0.37 3.31 -4.23
N ALA A 90 0.61 3.52 -3.35
CA ALA A 90 0.35 3.82 -1.94
C ALA A 90 -0.45 5.13 -1.80
N SER A 91 0.02 6.19 -2.44
CA SER A 91 -0.66 7.50 -2.45
C SER A 91 -2.08 7.38 -3.02
N LEU A 92 -2.23 6.74 -4.17
CA LEU A 92 -3.54 6.53 -4.79
C LEU A 92 -4.50 5.76 -3.89
N THR A 93 -4.02 4.67 -3.24
CA THR A 93 -4.85 3.87 -2.32
C THR A 93 -5.34 4.71 -1.14
N ILE A 94 -4.44 5.51 -0.54
CA ILE A 94 -4.80 6.38 0.59
C ILE A 94 -5.83 7.43 0.18
N VAL A 95 -5.63 8.11 -0.95
CA VAL A 95 -6.55 9.13 -1.45
C VAL A 95 -7.92 8.53 -1.75
N LEU A 96 -7.97 7.37 -2.42
CA LEU A 96 -9.23 6.69 -2.72
C LEU A 96 -9.97 6.26 -1.46
N LEU A 97 -9.26 5.70 -0.47
CA LEU A 97 -9.86 5.36 0.82
C LEU A 97 -10.40 6.59 1.55
N TYR A 98 -9.66 7.71 1.52
CA TYR A 98 -10.10 8.95 2.16
C TYR A 98 -11.36 9.52 1.50
N VAL A 99 -11.34 9.67 0.16
CA VAL A 99 -12.51 10.13 -0.60
C VAL A 99 -13.71 9.23 -0.36
N TYR A 100 -13.49 7.92 -0.34
CA TYR A 100 -14.53 6.94 -0.04
C TYR A 100 -15.14 7.17 1.34
N ILE A 101 -14.32 7.25 2.40
CA ILE A 101 -14.81 7.52 3.76
C ILE A 101 -15.67 8.79 3.78
N VAL A 102 -15.19 9.88 3.18
CA VAL A 102 -15.91 11.16 3.13
C VAL A 102 -17.30 10.99 2.51
N GLN A 103 -17.43 10.19 1.45
CA GLN A 103 -18.71 9.92 0.79
C GLN A 103 -19.66 9.03 1.61
N VAL A 104 -19.13 8.18 2.49
CA VAL A 104 -19.94 7.29 3.33
C VAL A 104 -20.43 7.98 4.60
N THR A 105 -19.69 8.99 5.08
CA THR A 105 -20.01 9.71 6.31
C THR A 105 -20.81 11.00 6.11
N HIS A 106 -21.05 11.41 4.85
CA HIS A 106 -21.88 12.56 4.48
C HIS A 106 -23.24 12.09 3.94
#